data_AF-A0A1B0BMK9-F1
#
_entry.id   AF-A0A1B0BMK9-F1
#
_cell.length_a   1.000
_cell.length_b   1.000
_cell.length_c   1.000
_cell.angle_alpha   90.00
_cell.angle_beta   90.00
_cell.angle_gamma   90.00
#
_symmetry.space_group_name_H-M   'P 1'
#
loop_
_entity.id
_entity.type
_entity.pdbx_description
1 polymer ?
#
loop_
_entity_poly.entity_id
_entity_poly.type
_entity_poly.pdbx_seq_one_letter_code
_entity_poly.pdbx_strand_id
1 'polypeptide(L)'
;MAVFGMVSAVSGFIKIRYLLDKAVIDNMNYDCHLICLLYHSDPISCINDGSIPMHVINTFCWITYTFSIPGQQHRQIGTEVAAHGLGNEFGQEKRYHSYYQWVPFVLFFQGLLFYLPHWIWKSLEDGKMRSITDGLRGLITMPEDYGKERTNRIIKYLIDSLNSHASYSFAYYFCEALNFANVILNIFLVDKFLGGAFMTYGTDVIKFSNMDQDKRYDPMIEIFPRLTKCTFHKFGPGGSPQRHDTLCVLALNILNEKIYIFLWQ
;
A
#
# COMPACT_ATOMS: atom_id res chain seq x y z
N MET A 1 -0.74 23.79 -19.37
CA MET A 1 0.38 22.99 -18.83
C MET A 1 -0.10 21.73 -18.07
N ALA A 2 -1.21 21.76 -17.32
CA ALA A 2 -1.69 20.58 -16.57
C ALA A 2 -2.34 19.47 -17.44
N VAL A 3 -3.03 19.82 -18.53
CA VAL A 3 -3.74 18.84 -19.38
C VAL A 3 -2.80 17.93 -20.19
N PHE A 4 -1.66 18.47 -20.66
CA PHE A 4 -0.64 17.68 -21.35
C PHE A 4 0.06 16.67 -20.42
N GLY A 5 0.19 16.99 -19.13
CA GLY A 5 0.71 16.06 -18.12
C GLY A 5 -0.20 14.85 -17.88
N MET A 6 -1.52 15.07 -17.84
CA MET A 6 -2.50 13.97 -17.71
C MET A 6 -2.56 13.08 -18.96
N VAL A 7 -2.48 13.66 -20.17
CA VAL A 7 -2.46 12.86 -21.42
C VAL A 7 -1.17 12.04 -21.54
N SER A 8 -0.03 12.57 -21.08
CA SER A 8 1.23 11.82 -20.99
C SER A 8 1.16 10.69 -19.96
N ALA A 9 0.46 10.89 -18.84
CA ALA A 9 0.24 9.86 -17.83
C ALA A 9 -0.68 8.74 -18.35
N VAL A 10 -1.75 9.07 -19.08
CA VAL A 10 -2.66 8.08 -19.70
C VAL A 10 -1.97 7.29 -20.82
N SER A 11 -1.16 7.97 -21.65
CA SER A 11 -0.29 7.33 -22.66
C SER A 11 0.73 6.40 -22.02
N GLY A 12 1.33 6.82 -20.91
CA GLY A 12 2.20 5.99 -20.08
C GLY A 12 1.47 4.77 -19.52
N PHE A 13 0.25 4.93 -19.00
CA PHE A 13 -0.56 3.85 -18.46
C PHE A 13 -0.98 2.80 -19.51
N ILE A 14 -1.32 3.21 -20.73
CA ILE A 14 -1.66 2.28 -21.82
C ILE A 14 -0.42 1.49 -22.25
N LYS A 15 0.75 2.13 -22.31
CA LYS A 15 2.03 1.50 -22.63
C LYS A 15 2.50 0.57 -21.50
N ILE A 16 2.27 0.94 -20.24
CA ILE A 16 2.51 0.13 -19.04
C ILE A 16 1.57 -1.08 -19.00
N ARG A 17 0.29 -0.94 -19.36
CA ARG A 17 -0.67 -2.06 -19.39
C ARG A 17 -0.31 -3.09 -20.48
N TYR A 18 0.14 -2.63 -21.64
CA TYR A 18 0.62 -3.51 -22.72
C TYR A 18 1.97 -4.18 -22.38
N LEU A 19 2.82 -3.50 -21.60
CA LEU A 19 4.06 -4.08 -21.07
C LEU A 19 3.80 -5.04 -19.90
N LEU A 20 2.79 -4.80 -19.07
CA LEU A 20 2.35 -5.68 -17.98
C LEU A 20 1.86 -7.04 -18.50
N ASP A 21 1.10 -7.07 -19.60
CA ASP A 21 0.66 -8.32 -20.22
C ASP A 21 1.83 -9.18 -20.74
N LYS A 22 2.97 -8.56 -21.11
CA LYS A 22 4.21 -9.28 -21.41
C LYS A 22 5.05 -9.58 -20.15
N ALA A 23 5.01 -8.73 -19.13
CA ALA A 23 5.82 -8.87 -17.92
C ALA A 23 5.29 -9.93 -16.95
N VAL A 24 4.00 -10.28 -16.96
CA VAL A 24 3.44 -11.32 -16.06
C VAL A 24 4.13 -12.68 -16.21
N ILE A 25 4.80 -12.96 -17.34
CA ILE A 25 5.57 -14.21 -17.54
C ILE A 25 7.00 -14.11 -16.94
N ASP A 26 7.57 -12.90 -16.80
CA ASP A 26 8.95 -12.70 -16.31
C ASP A 26 9.03 -12.10 -14.87
N ASN A 27 7.91 -11.68 -14.26
CA ASN A 27 7.93 -10.85 -13.05
C ASN A 27 8.04 -11.59 -11.69
N MET A 28 7.99 -12.93 -11.67
CA MET A 28 8.12 -13.66 -10.38
C MET A 28 9.52 -13.48 -9.75
N ASN A 29 10.53 -13.10 -10.54
CA ASN A 29 11.88 -12.80 -10.05
C ASN A 29 12.05 -11.39 -9.45
N TYR A 30 11.27 -10.40 -9.90
CA TYR A 30 11.42 -9.01 -9.44
C TYR A 30 10.66 -8.72 -8.15
N ASP A 31 9.48 -9.31 -7.98
CA ASP A 31 8.72 -9.21 -6.71
C ASP A 31 9.47 -9.89 -5.55
N CYS A 32 10.23 -10.95 -5.85
CA CYS A 32 11.09 -11.62 -4.88
C CYS A 32 12.29 -10.76 -4.46
N HIS A 33 12.84 -9.93 -5.36
CA HIS A 33 13.99 -9.07 -5.05
C HIS A 33 13.64 -7.94 -4.07
N LEU A 34 12.47 -7.31 -4.20
CA LEU A 34 12.06 -6.24 -3.28
C LEU A 34 11.77 -6.78 -1.88
N ILE A 35 11.12 -7.94 -1.80
CA ILE A 35 10.83 -8.64 -0.53
C ILE A 35 12.14 -9.14 0.13
N CYS A 36 13.11 -9.65 -0.65
CA CYS A 36 14.41 -10.09 -0.15
C CYS A 36 15.29 -8.94 0.33
N LEU A 37 15.26 -7.77 -0.33
CA LEU A 37 16.02 -6.59 0.10
C LEU A 37 15.51 -6.02 1.43
N LEU A 38 14.20 -6.06 1.67
CA LEU A 38 13.61 -5.69 2.97
C LEU A 38 13.98 -6.65 4.10
N TYR A 39 14.27 -7.92 3.77
CA TYR A 39 14.66 -8.94 4.74
C TYR A 39 16.13 -8.85 5.18
N HIS A 40 16.99 -8.21 4.36
CA HIS A 40 18.43 -8.10 4.65
C HIS A 40 18.80 -6.86 5.47
N SER A 41 17.90 -5.87 5.55
CA SER A 41 18.09 -4.67 6.36
C SER A 41 17.38 -4.80 7.71
N ASP A 42 18.08 -4.49 8.81
CA ASP A 42 17.46 -4.43 10.13
C ASP A 42 16.30 -3.41 10.14
N PRO A 43 15.07 -3.83 10.47
CA PRO A 43 13.88 -2.97 10.36
C PRO A 43 13.90 -1.79 11.36
N ILE A 44 14.61 -1.98 12.48
CA ILE A 44 14.79 -1.00 13.55
C ILE A 44 16.24 -1.02 14.02
N SER A 45 16.80 0.17 14.26
CA SER A 45 18.16 0.32 14.81
C SER A 45 18.13 1.27 16.00
N CYS A 46 18.50 0.77 17.19
CA CYS A 46 18.41 1.50 18.45
C CYS A 46 19.77 1.88 19.02
N ILE A 47 19.92 3.08 19.57
CA ILE A 47 21.15 3.51 20.24
C ILE A 47 21.32 2.73 21.55
N ASN A 48 22.56 2.31 21.84
CA ASN A 48 22.90 1.51 23.00
C ASN A 48 24.30 1.85 23.53
N ASP A 49 24.44 1.89 24.85
CA ASP A 49 25.68 2.21 25.57
C ASP A 49 26.68 1.03 25.66
N GLY A 50 26.43 -0.08 24.94
CA GLY A 50 27.31 -1.26 24.88
C GLY A 50 27.15 -2.24 26.05
N SER A 51 26.27 -1.96 27.01
CA SER A 51 26.03 -2.82 28.19
C SER A 51 25.19 -4.08 27.90
N ILE A 52 24.49 -4.10 26.75
CA ILE A 52 23.60 -5.17 26.29
C ILE A 52 23.92 -5.42 24.81
N PRO A 53 23.83 -6.66 24.29
CA PRO A 53 24.00 -6.89 22.86
C PRO A 53 22.94 -6.15 22.03
N MET A 54 23.39 -5.41 21.01
CA MET A 54 22.55 -4.59 20.13
C MET A 54 21.36 -5.35 19.53
N HIS A 55 21.60 -6.57 19.05
CA HIS A 55 20.58 -7.41 18.43
C HIS A 55 19.41 -7.72 19.38
N VAL A 56 19.68 -7.86 20.69
CA VAL A 56 18.64 -8.12 21.70
C VAL A 56 17.73 -6.92 21.86
N ILE A 57 18.30 -5.70 21.93
CA ILE A 57 17.52 -4.46 22.04
C ILE A 57 16.70 -4.25 20.78
N ASN A 58 17.33 -4.35 19.61
CA ASN A 58 16.64 -4.17 18.33
C ASN A 58 15.45 -5.14 18.20
N THR A 59 15.66 -6.42 18.51
CA THR A 59 14.60 -7.45 18.45
C THR A 59 13.50 -7.20 19.48
N PHE A 60 13.85 -6.84 20.71
CA PHE A 60 12.87 -6.56 21.76
C PHE A 60 11.99 -5.35 21.41
N CYS A 61 12.61 -4.26 20.97
CA CYS A 61 11.93 -3.04 20.58
C CYS A 61 11.10 -3.22 19.31
N TRP A 62 11.56 -4.08 18.40
CA TRP A 62 10.78 -4.48 17.22
C TRP A 62 9.51 -5.24 17.60
N ILE A 63 9.58 -6.22 18.51
CA ILE A 63 8.44 -7.10 18.83
C ILE A 63 7.41 -6.41 19.73
N THR A 64 7.88 -5.63 20.71
CA THR A 64 7.03 -5.14 21.79
C THR A 64 6.16 -3.97 21.32
N TYR A 65 6.74 -2.79 21.28
CA TYR A 65 6.19 -1.56 20.71
C TYR A 65 7.24 -0.47 20.89
N THR A 66 7.12 0.59 20.11
CA THR A 66 7.84 1.84 20.38
C THR A 66 6.83 2.94 20.64
N PHE A 67 7.24 4.05 21.24
CA PHE A 67 6.33 5.15 21.51
C PHE A 67 6.95 6.50 21.20
N SER A 68 6.10 7.48 20.93
CA SER A 68 6.44 8.89 20.88
C SER A 68 5.60 9.65 21.91
N ILE A 69 6.09 10.82 22.31
CA ILE A 69 5.44 11.71 23.27
C ILE A 69 4.97 12.96 22.52
N PRO A 70 3.70 13.01 22.08
CA PRO A 70 3.13 14.21 21.46
C PRO A 70 3.14 15.40 22.43
N GLY A 71 3.17 16.63 21.89
CA GLY A 71 3.11 17.86 22.68
C GLY A 71 4.46 18.53 23.02
N GLN A 72 5.60 17.96 22.59
CA GLN A 72 6.93 18.58 22.71
C GLN A 72 7.32 19.45 21.49
N GLN A 73 6.35 19.83 20.69
CA GLN A 73 6.57 20.39 19.34
C GLN A 73 7.10 21.84 19.32
N HIS A 74 7.08 22.54 20.45
CA HIS A 74 7.59 23.91 20.57
C HIS A 74 9.07 23.97 20.97
N ARG A 75 9.71 22.82 21.23
CA ARG A 75 11.11 22.76 21.64
C ARG A 75 12.04 22.74 20.44
N GLN A 76 13.16 23.45 20.55
CA GLN A 76 14.13 23.53 19.46
C GLN A 76 14.85 22.18 19.27
N ILE A 77 14.82 21.68 18.04
CA ILE A 77 15.52 20.46 17.62
C ILE A 77 17.02 20.70 17.72
N GLY A 78 17.76 19.77 18.34
CA GLY A 78 19.22 19.82 18.46
C GLY A 78 19.75 20.49 19.73
N THR A 79 18.96 21.31 20.42
CA THR A 79 19.30 21.89 21.73
C THR A 79 18.51 21.24 22.87
N GLU A 80 17.19 21.10 22.74
CA GLU A 80 16.32 20.60 23.82
C GLU A 80 15.76 19.19 23.56
N VAL A 81 15.61 18.80 22.29
CA VAL A 81 15.09 17.49 21.88
C VAL A 81 15.82 16.96 20.65
N ALA A 82 16.03 15.65 20.57
CA ALA A 82 16.72 15.01 19.43
C ALA A 82 15.84 14.98 18.16
N ALA A 83 14.52 14.89 18.31
CA ALA A 83 13.54 14.98 17.24
C ALA A 83 12.15 15.30 17.82
N HIS A 84 11.20 15.65 16.95
CA HIS A 84 9.79 15.82 17.33
C HIS A 84 9.24 14.53 17.94
N GLY A 85 8.49 14.65 19.04
CA GLY A 85 7.92 13.50 19.74
C GLY A 85 8.87 12.79 20.69
N LEU A 86 10.08 13.31 20.90
CA LEU A 86 11.04 12.81 21.89
C LEU A 86 11.18 13.82 23.04
N GLY A 87 11.09 13.36 24.28
CA GLY A 87 11.19 14.21 25.46
C GLY A 87 11.18 13.44 26.77
N ASN A 88 11.29 14.15 27.89
CA ASN A 88 11.24 13.55 29.22
C ASN A 88 9.82 13.07 29.54
N GLU A 89 9.71 11.89 30.17
CA GLU A 89 8.44 11.17 30.36
C GLU A 89 7.49 11.73 31.42
N PHE A 90 7.73 12.93 31.95
CA PHE A 90 6.99 13.43 33.11
C PHE A 90 5.57 13.87 32.73
N GLY A 91 4.60 12.97 32.93
CA GLY A 91 3.17 13.28 32.95
C GLY A 91 2.52 13.54 31.59
N GLN A 92 3.19 13.19 30.49
CA GLN A 92 2.66 13.38 29.13
C GLN A 92 2.06 12.09 28.57
N GLU A 93 1.03 12.22 27.73
CA GLU A 93 0.41 11.10 27.04
C GLU A 93 1.41 10.43 26.09
N LYS A 94 1.53 9.10 26.17
CA LYS A 94 2.39 8.30 25.30
C LYS A 94 1.57 7.76 24.14
N ARG A 95 2.03 8.00 22.91
CA ARG A 95 1.45 7.40 21.70
C ARG A 95 2.28 6.20 21.27
N TYR A 96 1.68 5.02 21.31
CA TYR A 96 2.34 3.77 20.96
C TYR A 96 2.22 3.47 19.47
N HIS A 97 3.33 3.03 18.88
CA HIS A 97 3.48 2.70 17.47
C HIS A 97 3.83 1.21 17.33
N SER A 98 2.87 0.42 16.86
CA SER A 98 3.03 -0.99 16.49
C SER A 98 2.41 -1.34 15.13
N TYR A 99 1.74 -0.38 14.47
CA TYR A 99 1.01 -0.61 13.22
C TYR A 99 1.93 -1.04 12.06
N TYR A 100 3.20 -0.62 12.05
CA TYR A 100 4.15 -0.95 10.98
C TYR A 100 4.39 -2.46 10.85
N GLN A 101 4.18 -3.24 11.91
CA GLN A 101 4.22 -4.71 11.87
C GLN A 101 3.06 -5.28 11.03
N TRP A 102 1.92 -4.59 11.01
CA TRP A 102 0.68 -5.02 10.38
C TRP A 102 0.51 -4.53 8.94
N VAL A 103 1.25 -3.50 8.54
CA VAL A 103 1.18 -2.91 7.19
C VAL A 103 1.28 -3.96 6.08
N PRO A 104 2.24 -4.91 6.08
CA PRO A 104 2.33 -5.91 5.01
C PRO A 104 1.09 -6.81 4.91
N PHE A 105 0.50 -7.19 6.04
CA PHE A 105 -0.71 -8.03 6.06
C PHE A 105 -1.93 -7.27 5.56
N VAL A 106 -2.05 -5.99 5.92
CA VAL A 106 -3.12 -5.12 5.43
C VAL A 106 -3.00 -4.95 3.92
N LEU A 107 -1.81 -4.60 3.41
CA LEU A 107 -1.58 -4.44 1.98
C LEU A 107 -1.88 -5.72 1.19
N PHE A 108 -1.49 -6.88 1.73
CA PHE A 108 -1.81 -8.18 1.13
C PHE A 108 -3.33 -8.41 1.05
N PHE A 109 -4.05 -8.15 2.15
CA PHE A 109 -5.51 -8.29 2.17
C PHE A 109 -6.20 -7.31 1.23
N GLN A 110 -5.70 -6.08 1.12
CA GLN A 110 -6.19 -5.09 0.16
C GLN A 110 -5.99 -5.53 -1.28
N GLY A 111 -4.83 -6.10 -1.61
CA GLY A 111 -4.57 -6.71 -2.92
C GLY A 111 -5.55 -7.84 -3.24
N LEU A 112 -5.85 -8.71 -2.26
CA LEU A 112 -6.85 -9.76 -2.42
C LEU A 112 -8.25 -9.18 -2.64
N LEU A 113 -8.64 -8.16 -1.85
CA LEU A 113 -9.92 -7.48 -2.01
C LEU A 113 -10.08 -6.92 -3.43
N PHE A 114 -9.05 -6.29 -4.00
CA PHE A 114 -9.10 -5.78 -5.39
C PHE A 114 -9.16 -6.89 -6.45
N TYR A 115 -8.67 -8.08 -6.15
CA TYR A 115 -8.78 -9.23 -7.03
C TYR A 115 -10.17 -9.89 -7.02
N LEU A 116 -10.91 -9.80 -5.90
CA LEU A 116 -12.20 -10.48 -5.73
C LEU A 116 -13.24 -10.14 -6.82
N PRO A 117 -13.52 -8.88 -7.17
CA PRO A 117 -14.50 -8.58 -8.22
C PRO A 117 -14.11 -9.15 -9.58
N HIS A 118 -12.81 -9.14 -9.91
CA HIS A 118 -12.31 -9.73 -11.16
C HIS A 118 -12.52 -11.25 -11.18
N TRP A 119 -12.22 -11.92 -10.07
CA TRP A 119 -12.44 -13.36 -9.94
C TRP A 119 -13.92 -13.72 -10.04
N ILE A 120 -14.80 -12.95 -9.39
CA ILE A 120 -16.26 -13.12 -9.48
C ILE A 120 -16.74 -12.93 -10.92
N TRP A 121 -16.31 -11.85 -11.59
CA TRP A 121 -16.67 -11.61 -12.99
C TRP A 121 -16.23 -12.77 -13.90
N LYS A 122 -14.99 -13.23 -13.76
CA LYS A 122 -14.46 -14.35 -14.55
C LYS A 122 -15.22 -15.65 -14.31
N SER A 123 -15.68 -15.89 -13.08
CA SER A 123 -16.51 -17.05 -12.75
C SER A 123 -17.94 -16.96 -13.30
N LEU A 124 -18.47 -15.75 -13.51
CA LEU A 124 -19.81 -15.51 -14.04
C LEU A 124 -19.85 -15.42 -15.57
N GLU A 125 -18.78 -14.92 -16.19
CA GLU A 125 -18.66 -14.75 -17.65
C GLU A 125 -18.52 -16.10 -18.40
N ASP A 126 -18.03 -17.14 -17.72
CA ASP A 126 -17.87 -18.52 -18.21
C ASP A 126 -17.20 -18.61 -19.61
N GLY A 127 -16.33 -17.64 -19.92
CA GLY A 127 -15.60 -17.58 -21.19
C GLY A 127 -16.46 -17.30 -22.44
N LYS A 128 -17.71 -16.85 -22.30
CA LYS A 128 -18.59 -16.52 -23.45
C LYS A 128 -17.96 -15.52 -24.40
N MET A 129 -17.38 -14.43 -23.88
CA MET A 129 -16.73 -13.41 -24.71
C MET A 129 -15.48 -13.95 -25.41
N ARG A 130 -14.73 -14.84 -24.75
CA ARG A 130 -13.57 -15.53 -25.33
C ARG A 130 -14.01 -16.44 -26.48
N SER A 131 -15.08 -17.21 -26.31
CA SER A 131 -15.65 -18.05 -27.38
C SER A 131 -16.07 -17.25 -28.63
N ILE A 132 -16.63 -16.04 -28.42
CA ILE A 132 -17.02 -15.14 -29.51
C ILE A 132 -15.78 -14.55 -30.22
N THR A 133 -14.73 -14.17 -29.46
CA THR A 133 -13.54 -13.49 -30.02
C THR A 133 -12.48 -14.43 -30.59
N ASP A 134 -12.39 -15.68 -30.13
CA ASP A 134 -11.40 -16.67 -30.59
C ASP A 134 -11.60 -17.04 -32.07
N GLY A 135 -12.83 -16.89 -32.60
CA GLY A 135 -13.15 -17.10 -34.01
C GLY A 135 -12.92 -15.90 -34.94
N LEU A 136 -12.69 -14.71 -34.38
CA LEU A 136 -12.55 -13.44 -35.12
C LEU A 136 -11.09 -13.03 -35.35
N ARG A 137 -10.18 -13.46 -34.46
CA ARG A 137 -8.74 -13.22 -34.58
C ARG A 137 -8.16 -14.08 -35.71
N GLY A 138 -8.04 -13.51 -36.91
CA GLY A 138 -7.45 -14.17 -38.09
C GLY A 138 -8.32 -14.13 -39.36
N LEU A 139 -9.49 -13.48 -39.32
CA LEU A 139 -10.36 -13.29 -40.49
C LEU A 139 -9.69 -12.57 -41.67
N ILE A 140 -8.64 -11.77 -41.39
CA ILE A 140 -7.89 -11.02 -42.42
C ILE A 140 -6.94 -11.93 -43.23
N THR A 141 -6.59 -13.12 -42.70
CA THR A 141 -5.58 -14.02 -43.30
C THR A 141 -6.20 -15.21 -44.04
N MET A 142 -7.54 -15.36 -44.01
CA MET A 142 -8.26 -16.53 -44.52
C MET A 142 -9.00 -16.23 -45.84
N PRO A 143 -9.27 -17.22 -46.71
CA PRO A 143 -10.00 -17.04 -47.98
C PRO A 143 -11.41 -16.45 -47.78
N GLU A 144 -11.86 -15.57 -48.68
CA GLU A 144 -13.12 -14.80 -48.55
C GLU A 144 -14.37 -15.67 -48.27
N ASP A 145 -14.46 -16.85 -48.86
CA ASP A 145 -15.63 -17.71 -48.71
C ASP A 145 -15.72 -18.34 -47.30
N TYR A 146 -14.57 -18.62 -46.69
CA TYR A 146 -14.49 -19.15 -45.32
C TYR A 146 -14.85 -18.10 -44.26
N GLY A 147 -14.60 -16.82 -44.56
CA GLY A 147 -14.96 -15.69 -43.71
C GLY A 147 -16.47 -15.42 -43.66
N LYS A 148 -17.17 -15.61 -44.79
CA LYS A 148 -18.63 -15.38 -44.90
C LYS A 148 -19.44 -16.38 -44.07
N GLU A 149 -19.10 -17.67 -44.10
CA GLU A 149 -19.81 -18.70 -43.30
C GLU A 149 -19.61 -18.53 -41.79
N ARG A 150 -18.43 -18.09 -41.35
CA ARG A 150 -18.16 -17.79 -39.93
C ARG A 150 -18.90 -16.54 -39.47
N THR A 151 -18.88 -15.49 -40.28
CA THR A 151 -19.63 -14.25 -40.02
C THR A 151 -21.13 -14.54 -39.89
N ASN A 152 -21.69 -15.37 -40.76
CA ASN A 152 -23.11 -15.76 -40.69
C ASN A 152 -23.46 -16.56 -39.43
N ARG A 153 -22.56 -17.43 -38.93
CA ARG A 153 -22.75 -18.14 -37.65
C ARG A 153 -22.78 -17.19 -36.45
N ILE A 154 -21.90 -16.18 -36.45
CA ILE A 154 -21.84 -15.16 -35.38
C ILE A 154 -23.08 -14.26 -35.43
N ILE A 155 -23.50 -13.83 -36.63
CA ILE A 155 -24.73 -13.05 -36.82
C ILE A 155 -25.95 -13.84 -36.33
N LYS A 156 -26.04 -15.14 -36.69
CA LYS A 156 -27.13 -16.00 -36.24
C LYS A 156 -27.14 -16.17 -34.72
N TYR A 157 -25.97 -16.36 -34.10
CA TYR A 157 -25.83 -16.41 -32.65
C TYR A 157 -26.24 -15.08 -31.97
N LEU A 158 -25.84 -13.94 -32.53
CA LEU A 158 -26.24 -12.61 -32.03
C LEU A 158 -27.76 -12.43 -32.10
N ILE A 159 -28.37 -12.80 -33.23
CA ILE A 159 -29.83 -12.68 -33.42
C ILE A 159 -30.59 -13.59 -32.45
N ASP A 160 -30.17 -14.85 -32.30
CA ASP A 160 -30.81 -15.82 -31.39
C ASP A 160 -30.60 -15.46 -29.91
N SER A 161 -29.51 -14.76 -29.58
CA SER A 161 -29.13 -14.44 -28.19
C SER A 161 -29.61 -13.05 -27.72
N LEU A 162 -30.16 -12.21 -28.60
CA LEU A 162 -30.57 -10.81 -28.32
C LEU A 162 -31.38 -10.61 -27.02
N ASN A 163 -32.24 -11.57 -26.64
CA ASN A 163 -33.06 -11.49 -25.42
C ASN A 163 -32.50 -12.26 -24.21
N SER A 164 -31.44 -13.04 -24.37
CA SER A 164 -30.83 -13.85 -23.28
C SER A 164 -29.75 -13.08 -22.48
N HIS A 165 -29.31 -11.93 -22.98
CA HIS A 165 -28.22 -11.15 -22.36
C HIS A 165 -28.61 -10.37 -21.10
N ALA A 166 -29.89 -10.34 -20.69
CA ALA A 166 -30.32 -9.59 -19.52
C ALA A 166 -29.61 -10.02 -18.22
N SER A 167 -29.42 -11.32 -18.00
CA SER A 167 -28.70 -11.85 -16.84
C SER A 167 -27.21 -11.52 -16.89
N TYR A 168 -26.61 -11.55 -18.09
CA TYR A 168 -25.20 -11.19 -18.29
C TYR A 168 -24.96 -9.69 -18.04
N SER A 169 -25.82 -8.82 -18.58
CA SER A 169 -25.76 -7.38 -18.33
C SER A 169 -25.96 -7.04 -16.86
N PHE A 170 -26.88 -7.72 -16.18
CA PHE A 170 -27.07 -7.56 -14.73
C PHE A 170 -25.81 -7.96 -13.94
N ALA A 171 -25.22 -9.12 -14.25
CA ALA A 171 -23.98 -9.57 -13.61
C ALA A 171 -22.81 -8.59 -13.82
N TYR A 172 -22.74 -7.96 -15.00
CA TYR A 172 -21.74 -6.94 -15.31
C TYR A 172 -21.92 -5.69 -14.44
N TYR A 173 -23.13 -5.12 -14.42
CA TYR A 173 -23.41 -3.95 -13.58
C TYR A 173 -23.23 -4.24 -12.09
N PHE A 174 -23.55 -5.46 -11.65
CA PHE A 174 -23.29 -5.89 -10.29
C PHE A 174 -21.79 -5.95 -9.97
N CYS A 175 -20.96 -6.49 -10.87
CA CYS A 175 -19.50 -6.50 -10.68
C CYS A 175 -18.90 -5.10 -10.71
N GLU A 176 -19.40 -4.20 -11.55
CA GLU A 176 -18.99 -2.79 -11.55
C GLU A 176 -19.37 -2.08 -10.24
N ALA A 177 -20.58 -2.30 -9.74
CA ALA A 177 -20.99 -1.79 -8.43
C ALA A 177 -20.12 -2.35 -7.29
N LEU A 178 -19.75 -3.62 -7.37
CA LEU A 178 -18.86 -4.27 -6.40
C LEU A 178 -17.45 -3.68 -6.45
N ASN A 179 -16.90 -3.41 -7.64
CA ASN A 179 -15.63 -2.71 -7.80
C ASN A 179 -15.65 -1.33 -7.15
N PHE A 180 -16.71 -0.56 -7.40
CA PHE A 180 -16.87 0.76 -6.80
C PHE A 180 -16.98 0.70 -5.26
N ALA A 181 -17.80 -0.22 -4.74
CA ALA A 181 -17.92 -0.45 -3.30
C ALA A 181 -16.59 -0.89 -2.67
N ASN A 182 -15.81 -1.71 -3.38
CA ASN A 182 -14.51 -2.19 -2.93
C ASN A 182 -13.47 -1.06 -2.81
N VAL A 183 -13.45 -0.13 -3.77
CA VAL A 183 -12.59 1.07 -3.69
C VAL A 183 -12.96 1.90 -2.45
N ILE A 184 -14.26 2.16 -2.24
CA ILE A 184 -14.74 2.92 -1.08
C ILE A 184 -14.34 2.22 0.24
N LEU A 185 -14.56 0.91 0.32
CA LEU A 185 -14.21 0.12 1.50
C LEU A 185 -12.71 0.17 1.79
N ASN A 186 -11.87 0.05 0.76
CA ASN A 186 -10.41 0.14 0.90
C ASN A 186 -9.97 1.51 1.45
N ILE A 187 -10.56 2.60 0.94
CA ILE A 187 -10.27 3.95 1.44
C ILE A 187 -10.62 4.07 2.94
N PHE A 188 -11.81 3.62 3.34
CA PHE A 188 -12.20 3.63 4.76
C PHE A 188 -11.34 2.72 5.64
N LEU A 189 -10.90 1.57 5.11
CA LEU A 189 -10.03 0.65 5.83
C LEU A 189 -8.67 1.29 6.10
N VAL A 190 -8.07 1.93 5.09
CA VAL A 190 -6.79 2.66 5.26
C VAL A 190 -6.96 3.81 6.24
N ASP A 191 -8.03 4.60 6.11
CA ASP A 191 -8.27 5.74 6.98
C ASP A 191 -8.42 5.32 8.45
N LYS A 192 -9.20 4.27 8.72
CA LYS A 192 -9.31 3.71 10.07
C LYS A 192 -8.00 3.14 10.58
N PHE A 193 -7.21 2.49 9.72
CA PHE A 193 -5.91 1.92 10.09
C PHE A 193 -4.89 2.99 10.48
N LEU A 194 -4.88 4.13 9.78
CA LEU A 194 -3.98 5.26 10.05
C LEU A 194 -4.52 6.23 11.12
N GLY A 195 -5.69 5.94 11.72
CA GLY A 195 -6.27 6.74 12.80
C GLY A 195 -7.05 7.98 12.35
N GLY A 196 -7.68 7.94 11.17
CA GLY A 196 -8.60 8.96 10.67
C GLY A 196 -7.95 10.12 9.92
N ALA A 197 -6.66 9.99 9.59
CA ALA A 197 -5.86 11.04 8.97
C ALA A 197 -5.51 10.77 7.51
N PHE A 198 -6.01 9.68 6.90
CA PHE A 198 -5.69 9.32 5.52
C PHE A 198 -6.42 10.22 4.53
N MET A 199 -7.68 10.59 4.79
CA MET A 199 -8.43 11.46 3.88
C MET A 199 -7.85 12.87 3.77
N THR A 200 -7.23 13.38 4.84
CA THR A 200 -6.51 14.66 4.85
C THR A 200 -5.07 14.53 4.35
N TYR A 201 -4.54 13.31 4.32
CA TYR A 201 -3.14 13.00 4.06
C TYR A 201 -2.64 13.60 2.74
N GLY A 202 -3.29 13.28 1.61
CA GLY A 202 -2.71 13.66 0.32
C GLY A 202 -2.89 15.12 -0.07
N THR A 203 -3.95 15.79 0.40
CA THR A 203 -4.09 17.24 0.20
C THR A 203 -3.03 18.01 1.00
N ASP A 204 -2.72 17.54 2.21
CA ASP A 204 -1.72 18.17 3.06
C ASP A 204 -0.30 17.90 2.54
N VAL A 205 0.01 16.67 2.11
CA VAL A 205 1.32 16.33 1.53
C VAL A 205 1.66 17.20 0.32
N ILE A 206 0.70 17.45 -0.59
CA ILE A 206 0.93 18.32 -1.76
C ILE A 206 1.16 19.78 -1.33
N LYS A 207 0.41 20.26 -0.34
CA LYS A 207 0.54 21.64 0.18
C LYS A 207 1.90 21.87 0.83
N PHE A 208 2.44 20.87 1.50
CA PHE A 208 3.70 20.99 2.25
C PHE A 208 4.92 20.48 1.48
N SER A 209 4.76 19.78 0.35
CA SER A 209 5.84 19.16 -0.46
C SER A 209 6.97 20.11 -0.88
N ASN A 210 6.75 21.44 -0.89
CA ASN A 210 7.76 22.44 -1.25
C ASN A 210 8.54 23.05 -0.07
N MET A 211 8.23 22.71 1.20
CA MET A 211 8.95 23.26 2.38
C MET A 211 10.16 22.40 2.81
N ASP A 212 11.12 22.91 3.58
CA ASP A 212 12.23 22.08 4.09
C ASP A 212 11.78 21.08 5.16
N GLN A 213 12.19 19.80 5.04
CA GLN A 213 11.70 18.69 5.87
C GLN A 213 11.94 18.89 7.39
N ASP A 214 13.04 19.55 7.77
CA ASP A 214 13.41 19.73 9.19
C ASP A 214 12.59 20.80 9.92
N LYS A 215 11.87 21.66 9.18
CA LYS A 215 10.99 22.71 9.74
C LYS A 215 9.51 22.42 9.55
N ARG A 216 9.16 21.28 8.93
CA ARG A 216 7.77 20.90 8.70
C ARG A 216 7.15 20.38 10.01
N TYR A 217 6.18 21.11 10.52
CA TYR A 217 5.19 20.60 11.46
C TYR A 217 4.12 19.89 10.63
N ASP A 218 4.40 18.66 10.19
CA ASP A 218 3.40 17.87 9.49
C ASP A 218 2.73 16.93 10.49
N PRO A 219 1.39 16.77 10.48
CA PRO A 219 0.70 15.68 11.18
C PRO A 219 1.23 14.29 10.73
N MET A 220 1.94 14.24 9.60
CA MET A 220 2.65 13.08 9.08
C MET A 220 3.75 12.56 10.02
N ILE A 221 4.49 13.41 10.75
CA ILE A 221 5.53 12.95 11.69
C ILE A 221 4.90 12.25 12.91
N GLU A 222 3.68 12.64 13.27
CA GLU A 222 2.95 12.02 14.37
C GLU A 222 2.39 10.64 13.99
N ILE A 223 1.94 10.48 12.76
CA ILE A 223 1.43 9.21 12.23
C ILE A 223 2.59 8.26 11.87
N PHE A 224 3.60 8.77 11.16
CA PHE A 224 4.76 8.03 10.68
C PHE A 224 6.08 8.55 11.27
N PRO A 225 6.34 8.36 12.58
CA PRO A 225 7.61 8.79 13.17
C PRO A 225 8.78 7.99 12.61
N ARG A 226 9.85 8.70 12.23
CA ARG A 226 11.13 8.09 11.81
C ARG A 226 12.02 7.74 13.00
N LEU A 227 11.77 8.38 14.15
CA LEU A 227 12.48 8.22 15.41
C LEU A 227 11.49 7.99 16.54
N THR A 228 11.71 6.96 17.36
CA THR A 228 10.83 6.62 18.48
C THR A 228 11.65 6.22 19.71
N LYS A 229 10.98 6.18 20.87
CA LYS A 229 11.56 5.72 22.13
C LYS A 229 11.13 4.29 22.43
N CYS A 230 12.03 3.51 23.00
CA CYS A 230 11.77 2.16 23.50
C CYS A 230 12.35 2.01 24.91
N THR A 231 11.57 1.46 25.83
CA THR A 231 12.01 1.19 27.21
C THR A 231 12.25 -0.30 27.38
N PHE A 232 13.51 -0.68 27.55
CA PHE A 232 13.93 -2.05 27.84
C PHE A 232 14.10 -2.23 29.35
N HIS A 233 13.53 -3.30 29.90
CA HIS A 233 13.64 -3.63 31.32
C HIS A 233 14.64 -4.77 31.51
N LYS A 234 15.79 -4.48 32.12
CA LYS A 234 16.80 -5.47 32.50
C LYS A 234 16.63 -5.82 33.98
N PHE A 235 16.79 -7.09 34.33
CA PHE A 235 16.77 -7.53 35.73
C PHE A 235 18.20 -7.83 36.19
N GLY A 236 18.63 -7.17 37.26
CA GLY A 236 19.94 -7.42 37.87
C GLY A 236 19.94 -8.68 38.74
N PRO A 237 21.11 -9.12 39.26
CA PRO A 237 21.22 -10.29 40.13
C PRO A 237 20.37 -10.23 41.41
N GLY A 238 20.08 -9.02 41.89
CA GLY A 238 19.19 -8.77 43.03
C GLY A 238 17.69 -8.73 42.68
N GLY A 239 17.30 -9.02 41.44
CA GLY A 239 15.90 -9.06 40.99
C GLY A 239 15.23 -7.69 40.80
N SER A 240 15.91 -6.58 41.07
CA SER A 240 15.36 -5.24 40.84
C SER A 240 15.35 -4.89 39.34
N PRO A 241 14.25 -4.31 38.83
CA PRO A 241 14.15 -3.88 37.44
C PRO A 241 14.97 -2.60 37.21
N GLN A 242 15.85 -2.62 36.22
CA GLN A 242 16.58 -1.47 35.70
C GLN A 242 15.98 -1.07 34.35
N ARG A 243 15.57 0.19 34.22
CA ARG A 243 14.99 0.74 32.99
C ARG A 243 16.10 1.30 32.11
N HIS A 244 16.15 0.85 30.87
CA HIS A 244 17.02 1.35 29.83
C HIS A 244 16.17 1.98 28.74
N ASP A 245 16.24 3.30 28.64
CA ASP A 245 15.56 4.05 27.60
C ASP A 245 16.49 4.23 26.41
N THR A 246 16.04 3.77 25.25
CA THR A 246 16.81 3.83 24.00
C THR A 246 16.03 4.59 22.93
N LEU A 247 16.77 5.27 22.06
CA LEU A 247 16.24 5.95 20.88
C LEU A 247 16.42 5.03 19.68
N CYS A 248 15.35 4.82 18.92
CA CYS A 248 15.35 3.91 17.79
C CYS A 248 14.96 4.62 16.49
N VAL A 249 15.67 4.30 15.42
CA VAL A 249 15.35 4.69 14.04
C VAL A 249 14.47 3.61 13.43
N LEU A 250 13.30 3.98 12.91
CA LEU A 250 12.38 3.09 12.19
C LEU A 250 12.53 3.30 10.67
N ALA A 251 13.41 2.54 10.04
CA ALA A 251 13.63 2.61 8.60
C ALA A 251 12.38 2.21 7.79
N LEU A 252 11.62 1.22 8.27
CA LEU A 252 10.37 0.79 7.63
C LEU A 252 9.34 1.92 7.48
N ASN A 253 9.33 2.88 8.40
CA ASN A 253 8.32 3.91 8.37
C ASN A 253 8.52 4.92 7.24
N ILE A 254 9.78 5.11 6.81
CA ILE A 254 10.11 5.92 5.63
C ILE A 254 9.53 5.26 4.37
N LEU A 255 9.61 3.93 4.28
CA LEU A 255 9.02 3.18 3.16
C LEU A 255 7.50 3.24 3.20
N ASN A 256 6.88 3.03 4.37
CA ASN A 256 5.44 3.13 4.55
C ASN A 256 4.92 4.51 4.16
N GLU A 257 5.59 5.59 4.59
CA GLU A 257 5.29 6.96 4.18
C GLU A 257 5.19 7.07 2.66
N LYS A 258 6.16 6.53 1.91
CA LYS A 258 6.14 6.60 0.43
C LYS A 258 5.08 5.72 -0.22
N ILE A 259 4.86 4.52 0.32
CA ILE A 259 3.81 3.61 -0.18
C ILE A 259 2.43 4.26 -0.04
N TYR A 260 2.12 4.84 1.12
CA TYR A 260 0.82 5.46 1.35
C TYR A 260 0.63 6.76 0.56
N ILE A 261 1.69 7.51 0.26
CA ILE A 261 1.63 8.64 -0.70
C ILE A 261 1.26 8.14 -2.10
N PHE A 262 1.89 7.05 -2.54
CA PHE A 262 1.62 6.48 -3.86
C PHE A 262 0.20 5.90 -3.95
N LEU A 263 -0.29 5.23 -2.90
CA LEU A 263 -1.65 4.68 -2.87
C LEU A 263 -2.75 5.75 -2.81
N TRP A 264 -2.43 6.95 -2.35
CA TRP A 264 -3.39 8.06 -2.32
C TRP A 264 -3.57 8.70 -3.71
N GLN A 265 -2.52 8.71 -4.54
CA GLN A 265 -2.51 9.38 -5.85
C GLN A 265 -3.25 8.60 -6.93
#